data_AF-A0A2V8YM32-F1
#
_entry.id   AF-A0A2V8YM32-F1
#
_cell.length_a   1.000
_cell.length_b   1.000
_cell.length_c   1.000
_cell.angle_alpha   90.00
_cell.angle_beta   90.00
_cell.angle_gamma   90.00
#
_symmetry.space_group_name_H-M   'P 1'
#
loop_
_entity.id
_entity.type
_entity.pdbx_description
1 polymer ?
#
loop_
_entity_poly.entity_id
_entity_poly.type
_entity_poly.pdbx_seq_one_letter_code
_entity_poly.pdbx_strand_id
1 'polypeptide(L)'
;MISRREFARRAAFVSAAASLSPADLLTEKSPDTAKPLSQTPSGPKLSAESQTEMESRLQAVFAQYGSRLNDAQKADLHRLAVEGQAALDRLRAYPTDNNDGPALYLKPLIEREKKASRVPASAKPAAAPTKP
;
A
#
# COMPACT_ATOMS: atom_id res chain seq x y z
N MET A 1 -14.27 5.61 -20.78
CA MET A 1 -14.31 6.02 -19.36
C MET A 1 -15.51 5.37 -18.72
N ILE A 2 -15.35 4.65 -17.61
CA ILE A 2 -16.46 3.98 -16.93
C ILE A 2 -17.10 4.93 -15.91
N SER A 3 -18.44 5.01 -15.89
CA SER A 3 -19.16 5.90 -14.98
C SER A 3 -19.21 5.34 -13.56
N ARG A 4 -19.17 6.19 -12.53
CA ARG A 4 -19.28 5.80 -11.10
C ARG A 4 -20.49 4.88 -10.83
N ARG A 5 -21.61 5.16 -11.50
CA ARG A 5 -22.85 4.36 -11.40
C ARG A 5 -22.75 3.00 -12.08
N GLU A 6 -21.91 2.89 -13.09
CA GLU A 6 -21.66 1.64 -13.81
C GLU A 6 -20.66 0.76 -13.05
N PHE A 7 -19.64 1.37 -12.44
CA PHE A 7 -18.74 0.70 -11.50
C PHE A 7 -19.50 0.11 -10.29
N ALA A 8 -20.37 0.91 -9.65
CA ALA A 8 -21.17 0.44 -8.51
C ALA A 8 -22.11 -0.71 -8.88
N ARG A 9 -22.73 -0.66 -10.08
CA ARG A 9 -23.56 -1.76 -10.57
C ARG A 9 -22.76 -3.04 -10.80
N ARG A 10 -21.55 -2.94 -11.35
CA ARG A 10 -20.70 -4.12 -11.57
C ARG A 10 -20.20 -4.72 -10.25
N ALA A 11 -19.88 -3.91 -9.25
CA ALA A 11 -19.46 -4.39 -7.93
C ALA A 11 -20.57 -5.17 -7.20
N ALA A 12 -21.83 -4.72 -7.29
CA ALA A 12 -22.95 -5.39 -6.65
C ALA A 12 -23.22 -6.81 -7.19
N PHE A 13 -22.98 -7.07 -8.48
CA PHE A 13 -23.14 -8.41 -9.06
C PHE A 13 -22.01 -9.39 -8.70
N VAL A 14 -20.81 -8.89 -8.36
CA VAL A 14 -19.69 -9.75 -7.91
C VAL A 14 -19.92 -10.23 -6.47
N SER A 15 -20.63 -9.47 -5.64
CA SER A 15 -20.95 -9.84 -4.25
C SER A 15 -21.96 -10.99 -4.11
N ALA A 16 -22.66 -11.38 -5.18
CA ALA A 16 -23.70 -12.41 -5.12
C ALA A 16 -23.18 -13.86 -5.28
N ALA A 17 -21.88 -14.08 -5.54
CA ALA A 17 -21.29 -15.42 -5.69
C ALA A 17 -20.53 -15.92 -4.45
N ALA A 18 -20.43 -15.12 -3.39
CA ALA A 18 -19.66 -15.46 -2.18
C ALA A 18 -20.52 -16.05 -1.03
N SER A 19 -21.80 -16.33 -1.27
CA SER A 19 -22.73 -16.85 -0.25
C SER A 19 -22.89 -18.38 -0.26
N LEU A 20 -21.85 -19.12 -0.66
CA LEU A 20 -21.77 -20.56 -0.39
C LEU A 20 -20.86 -20.75 0.84
N SER A 21 -21.49 -20.89 2.00
CA SER A 21 -20.79 -21.12 3.27
C SER A 21 -20.09 -22.48 3.27
N PRO A 22 -18.83 -22.60 3.74
CA PRO A 22 -18.13 -23.88 3.86
C PRO A 22 -18.54 -24.69 5.12
N ALA A 23 -19.77 -24.52 5.61
CA ALA A 23 -20.21 -25.06 6.90
C ALA A 23 -20.44 -26.59 6.91
N ASP A 24 -20.42 -27.27 5.76
CA ASP A 24 -20.67 -28.71 5.66
C ASP A 24 -19.39 -29.58 5.53
N LEU A 25 -18.19 -29.01 5.63
CA LEU A 25 -16.94 -29.80 5.57
C LEU A 25 -16.38 -30.25 6.93
N LEU A 26 -17.10 -30.02 8.03
CA LEU A 26 -16.66 -30.41 9.38
C LEU A 26 -17.41 -31.64 9.91
N THR A 27 -17.29 -32.76 9.20
CA THR A 27 -17.60 -34.09 9.78
C THR A 27 -16.50 -35.06 9.41
N GLU A 28 -15.57 -35.27 10.34
CA GLU A 28 -14.90 -36.54 10.59
C GLU A 28 -14.31 -36.47 12.00
N LYS A 29 -14.45 -37.60 12.71
CA LYS A 29 -14.46 -37.72 14.16
C LYS A 29 -13.28 -38.59 14.59
N SER A 30 -12.42 -38.06 15.46
CA SER A 30 -11.96 -38.67 16.74
C SER A 30 -10.55 -38.24 17.16
N PRO A 31 -10.25 -38.31 18.47
CA PRO A 31 -9.23 -37.49 19.10
C PRO A 31 -7.88 -38.19 19.13
N ASP A 32 -6.81 -37.42 18.98
CA ASP A 32 -5.53 -37.82 19.54
C ASP A 32 -4.89 -36.65 20.28
N THR A 33 -4.44 -36.97 21.49
CA THR A 33 -3.92 -36.02 22.47
C THR A 33 -2.47 -35.76 22.13
N ALA A 34 -2.22 -34.78 21.25
CA ALA A 34 -0.89 -34.22 21.06
C ALA A 34 -0.77 -32.91 21.85
N LYS A 35 0.13 -32.90 22.84
CA LYS A 35 0.57 -31.72 23.59
C LYS A 35 0.74 -30.52 22.65
N PRO A 36 0.26 -29.32 23.01
CA PRO A 36 0.66 -28.12 22.29
C PRO A 36 2.15 -27.90 22.57
N LEU A 37 2.98 -28.18 21.57
CA LEU A 37 4.28 -27.52 21.46
C LEU A 37 3.97 -26.04 21.30
N SER A 38 4.21 -25.27 22.36
CA SER A 38 4.21 -23.82 22.35
C SER A 38 5.25 -23.32 21.36
N GLN A 39 4.92 -23.33 20.08
CA GLN A 39 5.59 -22.51 19.09
C GLN A 39 5.06 -21.11 19.29
N THR A 40 5.86 -20.23 19.88
CA THR A 40 5.57 -18.80 19.93
C THR A 40 5.68 -18.25 18.51
N PRO A 41 4.62 -17.73 17.86
CA PRO A 41 4.80 -16.79 16.78
C PRO A 41 4.67 -15.41 17.40
N SER A 42 5.75 -14.89 17.99
CA SER A 42 5.79 -13.47 18.39
C SER A 42 6.20 -12.63 17.18
N GLY A 43 5.37 -12.65 16.14
CA GLY A 43 5.31 -11.58 15.15
C GLY A 43 4.25 -10.56 15.60
N PRO A 44 4.31 -9.29 15.15
CA PRO A 44 3.24 -8.34 15.40
C PRO A 44 1.93 -8.95 14.91
N LYS A 45 0.95 -9.09 15.81
CA LYS A 45 -0.35 -9.66 15.47
C LYS A 45 -1.05 -8.70 14.51
N LEU A 46 -1.02 -9.02 13.22
CA LEU A 46 -1.71 -8.27 12.17
C LEU A 46 -3.21 -8.20 12.49
N SER A 47 -3.86 -7.10 12.15
CA SER A 47 -5.33 -7.00 12.24
C SER A 47 -6.00 -8.03 11.33
N ALA A 48 -7.25 -8.38 11.57
CA ALA A 48 -7.98 -9.33 10.72
C ALA A 48 -8.04 -8.84 9.25
N GLU A 49 -8.29 -7.54 9.04
CA GLU A 49 -8.31 -6.94 7.72
C GLU A 49 -6.93 -7.02 7.03
N SER A 50 -5.87 -6.73 7.77
CA SER A 50 -4.49 -6.80 7.28
C SER A 50 -4.09 -8.23 6.89
N GLN A 51 -4.54 -9.24 7.66
CA GLN A 51 -4.31 -10.65 7.35
C GLN A 51 -5.01 -11.05 6.05
N THR A 52 -6.29 -10.69 5.91
CA THR A 52 -7.05 -10.97 4.68
C THR A 52 -6.44 -10.28 3.46
N GLU A 53 -6.00 -9.02 3.60
CA GLU A 53 -5.31 -8.29 2.52
C GLU A 53 -4.00 -8.98 2.12
N MET A 54 -3.17 -9.34 3.10
CA MET A 54 -1.90 -10.03 2.88
C MET A 54 -2.10 -11.37 2.16
N GLU A 55 -3.02 -12.21 2.64
CA GLU A 55 -3.34 -13.51 2.05
C GLU A 55 -3.87 -13.36 0.62
N SER A 56 -4.76 -12.40 0.38
CA SER A 56 -5.30 -12.11 -0.96
C SER A 56 -4.18 -11.74 -1.94
N ARG A 57 -3.25 -10.86 -1.51
CA ARG A 57 -2.09 -10.46 -2.33
C ARG A 57 -1.14 -11.63 -2.58
N LEU A 58 -0.86 -12.43 -1.56
CA LEU A 58 0.02 -13.60 -1.68
C LEU A 58 -0.58 -14.64 -2.63
N GLN A 59 -1.90 -14.85 -2.55
CA GLN A 59 -2.61 -15.75 -3.45
C GLN A 59 -2.53 -15.27 -4.91
N ALA A 60 -2.64 -13.97 -5.17
CA ALA A 60 -2.45 -13.40 -6.50
C ALA A 60 -1.02 -13.65 -7.04
N VAL A 61 0.00 -13.48 -6.18
CA VAL A 61 1.40 -13.78 -6.52
C VAL A 61 1.57 -15.27 -6.86
N PHE A 62 1.00 -16.17 -6.07
CA PHE A 62 1.08 -17.61 -6.33
C PHE A 62 0.30 -18.03 -7.56
N ALA A 63 -0.84 -17.42 -7.85
CA ALA A 63 -1.58 -17.68 -9.08
C ALA A 63 -0.75 -17.31 -10.32
N GLN A 64 0.04 -16.24 -10.25
CA GLN A 64 0.83 -15.76 -11.38
C GLN A 64 2.21 -16.43 -11.50
N TYR A 65 2.86 -16.73 -10.37
CA TYR A 65 4.27 -17.14 -10.34
C TYR A 65 4.54 -18.42 -9.55
N GLY A 66 3.52 -19.02 -8.92
CA GLY A 66 3.68 -20.14 -7.98
C GLY A 66 4.26 -21.41 -8.60
N SER A 67 4.09 -21.62 -9.91
CA SER A 67 4.69 -22.75 -10.63
C SER A 67 6.22 -22.69 -10.71
N ARG A 68 6.82 -21.51 -10.48
CA ARG A 68 8.27 -21.30 -10.47
C ARG A 68 8.89 -21.46 -9.08
N LEU A 69 8.06 -21.69 -8.06
CA LEU A 69 8.45 -21.65 -6.66
C LEU A 69 8.28 -23.02 -6.02
N ASN A 70 9.29 -23.45 -5.27
CA ASN A 70 9.16 -24.60 -4.39
C ASN A 70 8.48 -24.22 -3.07
N ASP A 71 8.15 -25.23 -2.27
CA ASP A 71 7.35 -24.98 -1.05
C ASP A 71 8.13 -24.23 0.04
N ALA A 72 9.45 -24.39 0.11
CA ALA A 72 10.30 -23.61 1.00
C ALA A 72 10.29 -22.12 0.63
N GLN A 73 10.33 -21.80 -0.66
CA GLN A 73 10.24 -20.43 -1.17
C GLN A 73 8.85 -19.83 -0.93
N LYS A 74 7.78 -20.61 -1.10
CA LYS A 74 6.42 -20.16 -0.77
C LYS A 74 6.27 -19.85 0.72
N ALA A 75 6.82 -20.70 1.58
CA ALA A 75 6.82 -20.48 3.02
C ALA A 75 7.60 -19.22 3.42
N ASP A 76 8.76 -18.98 2.81
CA ASP A 76 9.54 -17.76 3.07
C ASP A 76 8.82 -16.51 2.54
N LEU A 77 8.17 -16.58 1.37
CA LEU A 77 7.32 -15.48 0.88
C LEU A 77 6.16 -15.17 1.83
N HIS A 78 5.54 -16.18 2.41
CA HIS A 78 4.51 -15.98 3.43
C HIS A 78 5.08 -15.26 4.66
N ARG A 79 6.25 -15.68 5.16
CA ARG A 79 6.93 -15.00 6.28
C ARG A 79 7.24 -13.54 5.95
N LEU A 80 7.80 -13.27 4.78
CA LEU A 80 8.09 -11.92 4.31
C LEU A 80 6.83 -11.06 4.15
N ALA A 81 5.72 -11.65 3.70
CA ALA A 81 4.45 -10.95 3.58
C ALA A 81 3.90 -10.52 4.95
N VAL A 82 4.02 -11.36 5.97
CA VAL A 82 3.61 -11.02 7.36
C VAL A 82 4.44 -9.84 7.89
N GLU A 83 5.76 -9.90 7.72
CA GLU A 83 6.67 -8.82 8.14
C GLU A 83 6.39 -7.52 7.38
N GLY A 84 6.17 -7.61 6.06
CA GLY A 84 5.87 -6.47 5.20
C GLY A 84 4.52 -5.81 5.51
N GLN A 85 3.49 -6.61 5.79
CA GLN A 85 2.15 -6.08 6.10
C GLN A 85 2.17 -5.19 7.35
N ALA A 86 2.93 -5.56 8.38
CA ALA A 86 3.06 -4.74 9.59
C ALA A 86 3.70 -3.37 9.31
N ALA A 87 4.68 -3.31 8.40
CA ALA A 87 5.30 -2.05 7.98
C ALA A 87 4.33 -1.19 7.16
N LEU A 88 3.52 -1.81 6.28
CA LEU A 88 2.49 -1.13 5.51
C LEU A 88 1.39 -0.55 6.41
N ASP A 89 0.97 -1.29 7.43
CA ASP A 89 -0.03 -0.81 8.39
C ASP A 89 0.47 0.41 9.15
N ARG A 90 1.76 0.44 9.55
CA ARG A 90 2.40 1.61 10.17
C ARG A 90 2.45 2.81 9.22
N LEU A 91 2.80 2.57 7.95
CA LEU A 91 2.82 3.63 6.94
C LEU A 91 1.42 4.21 6.72
N ARG A 92 0.39 3.36 6.69
CA ARG A 92 -1.01 3.76 6.52
C ARG A 92 -1.56 4.52 7.73
N ALA A 93 -1.10 4.18 8.94
CA ALA A 93 -1.47 4.87 10.17
C ALA A 93 -0.79 6.23 10.35
N TYR A 94 0.24 6.55 9.53
CA TYR A 94 0.93 7.83 9.62
C TYR A 94 -0.03 8.98 9.29
N PRO A 95 -0.18 9.98 10.17
CA PRO A 95 -1.07 11.09 9.93
C PRO A 95 -0.55 11.88 8.72
N THR A 96 -1.42 12.09 7.74
CA THR A 96 -1.10 12.91 6.57
C THR A 96 -2.05 14.10 6.58
N ASP A 97 -1.49 15.30 6.55
CA ASP A 97 -2.26 16.55 6.35
C ASP A 97 -2.69 16.71 4.88
N ASN A 98 -2.21 15.82 4.01
CA ASN A 98 -2.46 15.82 2.57
C ASN A 98 -3.91 15.43 2.27
N ASN A 99 -4.77 16.44 2.31
CA ASN A 99 -5.93 16.54 1.42
C ASN A 99 -5.53 16.86 -0.04
N ASP A 100 -4.22 16.90 -0.35
CA ASP A 100 -3.74 16.97 -1.72
C ASP A 100 -4.18 15.71 -2.46
N GLY A 101 -5.22 15.88 -3.27
CA GLY A 101 -5.71 14.85 -4.17
C GLY A 101 -4.59 14.34 -5.09
N PRO A 102 -4.81 13.19 -5.75
CA PRO A 102 -3.83 12.63 -6.66
C PRO A 102 -3.35 13.71 -7.64
N ALA A 103 -2.04 13.80 -7.86
CA ALA A 103 -1.47 14.79 -8.77
C ALA A 103 -2.10 14.64 -10.16
N LEU A 104 -3.05 15.51 -10.49
CA LEU A 104 -3.82 15.43 -11.73
C LEU A 104 -3.00 15.86 -12.96
N TYR A 105 -1.92 16.61 -12.73
CA TYR A 105 -1.11 17.20 -13.79
C TYR A 105 0.36 17.23 -13.40
N LEU A 106 1.21 16.64 -14.25
CA LEU A 106 2.64 16.90 -14.24
C LEU A 106 2.88 18.21 -14.98
N LYS A 107 3.41 19.23 -14.30
CA LYS A 107 3.86 20.47 -14.94
C LYS A 107 5.36 20.36 -15.24
N PRO A 108 5.78 20.17 -16.50
CA PRO A 108 7.20 20.07 -16.85
C PRO A 108 7.94 21.36 -16.49
N LEU A 109 9.15 21.25 -15.96
CA LEU A 109 9.95 22.39 -15.49
C LEU A 109 10.37 23.38 -16.59
N ILE A 110 10.14 23.06 -17.87
CA ILE A 110 10.56 23.85 -19.04
C ILE A 110 9.92 25.25 -19.05
N GLU A 111 8.75 25.43 -18.42
CA GLU A 111 8.08 26.74 -18.36
C GLU A 111 8.59 27.66 -17.24
N ARG A 112 9.39 27.16 -16.28
CA ARG A 112 9.86 27.95 -15.13
C ARG A 112 10.94 28.97 -15.51
N GLU A 113 11.65 28.73 -16.61
CA GLU A 113 12.75 29.60 -17.06
C GLU A 113 12.27 30.93 -17.67
N LYS A 114 10.99 31.03 -18.08
CA LYS A 114 10.50 32.25 -18.73
C LYS A 114 10.08 33.37 -17.76
N LYS A 115 10.06 33.12 -16.44
CA LYS A 115 9.67 34.12 -15.42
C LYS A 115 10.79 34.57 -14.47
N ALA A 116 12.04 34.24 -14.75
CA ALA A 116 13.18 34.70 -13.95
C ALA A 116 14.20 35.46 -14.81
N SER A 117 13.83 36.64 -15.32
CA SER A 117 14.78 37.62 -15.88
C SER A 117 14.18 39.02 -15.94
N ARG A 118 13.83 39.59 -14.79
CA ARG A 118 13.84 41.05 -14.65
C ARG A 118 14.12 41.45 -13.21
N VAL A 119 15.39 41.31 -12.82
CA VAL A 119 15.95 42.15 -11.76
C VAL A 119 16.72 43.26 -12.47
N PRO A 120 16.24 44.52 -12.51
CA PRO A 120 17.12 45.62 -12.87
C PRO A 120 18.08 45.85 -11.70
N ALA A 121 19.36 45.63 -11.96
CA ALA A 121 20.44 45.96 -11.04
C ALA A 121 20.45 47.49 -10.80
N SER A 122 20.10 47.92 -9.59
CA SER A 122 20.40 49.27 -9.13
C SER A 122 21.90 49.34 -8.83
N ALA A 123 22.65 49.77 -9.84
CA ALA A 123 24.04 50.14 -9.71
C ALA A 123 24.18 51.30 -8.70
N LYS A 124 25.01 51.07 -7.69
CA LYS A 124 25.47 52.06 -6.71
C LYS A 124 26.46 53.02 -7.39
N PRO A 125 26.43 54.34 -7.12
CA PRO A 125 27.62 55.16 -7.31
C PRO A 125 28.15 55.74 -5.98
N ALA A 126 29.46 55.54 -5.85
CA ALA A 126 30.55 56.28 -5.21
C ALA A 126 30.29 57.39 -4.16
N ALA A 127 31.19 57.42 -3.18
CA ALA A 127 31.24 58.32 -2.03
C ALA A 127 31.92 59.69 -2.30
N ALA A 128 31.41 60.70 -1.58
CA ALA A 128 32.03 61.92 -1.00
C ALA A 128 32.64 63.00 -1.95
N PRO A 129 32.59 64.31 -1.59
CA PRO A 129 33.46 64.89 -0.55
C PRO A 129 32.81 65.99 0.34
N THR A 130 33.66 66.60 1.16
CA THR A 130 33.48 67.19 2.50
C THR A 130 33.33 68.72 2.58
N LYS A 131 32.77 69.20 3.72
CA LYS A 131 33.10 70.44 4.52
C LYS A 131 32.63 71.82 3.99
N PRO A 132 32.70 72.93 4.78
CA PRO A 132 33.35 73.19 6.08
C PRO A 132 32.51 72.97 7.34
#